data_AF-A0A955GRC0-F1
#
_entry.id   AF-A0A955GRC0-F1
#
_cell.length_a   1.000
_cell.length_b   1.000
_cell.length_c   1.000
_cell.angle_alpha   90.00
_cell.angle_beta   90.00
_cell.angle_gamma   90.00
#
_symmetry.space_group_name_H-M   'P 1'
#
loop_
_entity.id
_entity.type
_entity.pdbx_description
1 polymer ?
#
loop_
_entity_poly.entity_id
_entity_poly.type
_entity_poly.pdbx_seq_one_letter_code
_entity_poly.pdbx_strand_id
1 'polypeptide(L)'
;MSILTDFVREYIFIPHAYAAPSEKFLALIARINDQVINPIIVILFAAAFVLFTVGLYNLFGNDKAEDLDKGKRHILWGVIGMAIMVSVFGIMKFITNSVGVPNINPASTNDASILIRPTR
;
A
#
# COMPACT_ATOMS: atom_id res chain seq x y z
N MET A 1 -47.68 -20.89 -2.65
CA MET A 1 -46.71 -20.50 -1.59
C MET A 1 -45.31 -20.45 -2.19
N SER A 2 -45.10 -19.56 -3.16
CA SER A 2 -43.84 -19.42 -3.92
C SER A 2 -43.33 -17.98 -3.89
N ILE A 3 -44.22 -16.99 -3.77
CA ILE A 3 -43.87 -15.56 -3.74
C ILE A 3 -42.92 -15.21 -2.56
N LEU A 4 -43.12 -15.84 -1.39
CA LEU A 4 -42.25 -15.64 -0.22
C LEU A 4 -40.89 -16.36 -0.35
N THR A 5 -40.83 -17.53 -0.98
CA THR A 5 -39.56 -18.24 -1.22
C THR A 5 -38.77 -17.60 -2.35
N ASP A 6 -39.45 -17.04 -3.35
CA ASP A 6 -38.84 -16.30 -4.46
C ASP A 6 -38.33 -14.94 -3.97
N PHE A 7 -39.10 -14.21 -3.15
CA PHE A 7 -38.63 -12.97 -2.52
C PHE A 7 -37.43 -13.20 -1.59
N VAL A 8 -37.45 -14.26 -0.77
CA VAL A 8 -36.32 -14.58 0.11
C VAL A 8 -35.09 -15.05 -0.68
N ARG A 9 -35.24 -15.80 -1.79
CA ARG A 9 -34.09 -16.14 -2.66
C ARG A 9 -33.57 -14.96 -3.46
N GLU A 10 -34.42 -14.08 -3.97
CA GLU A 10 -34.02 -12.95 -4.82
C GLU A 10 -33.46 -11.78 -3.99
N TYR A 11 -34.02 -11.53 -2.79
CA TYR A 11 -33.71 -10.37 -1.96
C TYR A 11 -32.72 -10.67 -0.82
N ILE A 12 -32.75 -11.88 -0.24
CA ILE A 12 -31.82 -12.28 0.83
C ILE A 12 -30.61 -13.04 0.25
N PHE A 13 -30.78 -13.71 -0.89
CA PHE A 13 -29.67 -14.26 -1.67
C PHE A 13 -29.51 -13.50 -2.98
N ILE A 14 -29.33 -12.18 -2.91
CA ILE A 14 -28.60 -11.50 -3.97
C ILE A 14 -27.23 -12.20 -3.98
N PRO A 15 -26.84 -12.99 -5.01
CA PRO A 15 -25.43 -13.18 -5.24
C PRO A 15 -24.92 -11.77 -5.38
N HIS A 16 -24.22 -11.29 -4.35
CA HIS A 16 -23.41 -10.10 -4.47
C HIS A 16 -22.39 -10.54 -5.50
N ALA A 17 -22.74 -10.34 -6.77
CA ALA A 17 -21.79 -10.16 -7.79
C ALA A 17 -20.99 -8.96 -7.28
N TYR A 18 -19.91 -9.26 -6.55
CA TYR A 18 -18.63 -8.78 -7.00
C TYR A 18 -18.73 -8.90 -8.51
N ALA A 19 -19.03 -7.81 -9.21
CA ALA A 19 -18.88 -7.79 -10.65
C ALA A 19 -17.46 -8.30 -10.82
N ALA A 20 -17.31 -9.58 -11.18
CA ALA A 20 -16.00 -10.22 -11.26
C ALA A 20 -15.26 -9.30 -12.22
N PRO A 21 -14.33 -8.48 -11.72
CA PRO A 21 -13.99 -7.30 -12.48
C PRO A 21 -13.37 -7.85 -13.75
N SER A 22 -13.84 -7.37 -14.91
CA SER A 22 -13.47 -8.01 -16.18
C SER A 22 -11.96 -8.24 -16.19
N GLU A 23 -11.48 -9.40 -16.64
CA GLU A 23 -10.05 -9.75 -16.61
C GLU A 23 -9.16 -8.59 -17.12
N LYS A 24 -9.67 -7.83 -18.10
CA LYS A 24 -9.03 -6.63 -18.66
C LYS A 24 -8.99 -5.44 -17.70
N PHE A 25 -10.04 -5.20 -16.91
CA PHE A 25 -10.07 -4.16 -15.89
C PHE A 25 -9.14 -4.50 -14.72
N LEU A 26 -9.13 -5.75 -14.23
CA LEU A 26 -8.17 -6.20 -13.23
C LEU A 26 -6.73 -6.03 -13.72
N ALA A 27 -6.46 -6.43 -14.97
CA ALA A 27 -5.14 -6.25 -15.58
C ALA A 27 -4.74 -4.78 -15.71
N LEU A 28 -5.68 -3.87 -15.99
CA LEU A 28 -5.40 -2.44 -16.04
C LEU A 28 -5.03 -1.89 -14.65
N ILE A 29 -5.80 -2.21 -13.62
CA ILE A 29 -5.53 -1.78 -12.24
C ILE A 29 -4.20 -2.36 -11.73
N ALA A 30 -3.94 -3.64 -12.01
CA ALA A 30 -2.68 -4.28 -11.67
C ALA A 30 -1.49 -3.60 -12.35
N ARG A 31 -1.59 -3.29 -13.66
CA ARG A 31 -0.54 -2.56 -14.40
C ARG A 31 -0.31 -1.15 -13.86
N ILE A 32 -1.38 -0.42 -13.52
CA ILE A 32 -1.25 0.93 -12.93
C ILE A 32 -0.56 0.84 -11.57
N ASN A 33 -0.97 -0.10 -10.72
CA ASN A 33 -0.35 -0.26 -9.41
C ASN A 33 1.14 -0.59 -9.54
N ASP A 34 1.49 -1.51 -10.43
CA ASP A 34 2.86 -1.97 -10.61
C ASP A 34 3.78 -0.91 -11.24
N GLN A 35 3.30 -0.21 -12.26
CA GLN A 35 4.12 0.71 -13.05
C GLN A 35 4.11 2.15 -12.52
N VAL A 36 3.12 2.52 -11.69
CA VAL A 36 2.96 3.89 -11.20
C VAL A 36 3.03 3.95 -9.69
N ILE A 37 2.17 3.21 -8.98
CA ILE A 37 2.04 3.34 -7.53
C ILE A 37 3.28 2.82 -6.81
N ASN A 38 3.71 1.60 -7.11
CA ASN A 38 4.90 0.98 -6.51
C ASN A 38 6.17 1.85 -6.65
N PRO A 39 6.56 2.30 -7.86
CA PRO A 39 7.76 3.13 -8.02
C PRO A 39 7.63 4.50 -7.34
N ILE A 40 6.44 5.12 -7.34
CA ILE A 40 6.22 6.37 -6.61
C ILE A 40 6.45 6.17 -5.10
N ILE A 41 5.92 5.09 -4.51
CA ILE A 41 6.12 4.79 -3.08
C ILE A 41 7.61 4.68 -2.75
N VAL A 42 8.38 3.96 -3.59
CA VAL A 42 9.83 3.78 -3.39
C VAL A 42 10.57 5.12 -3.49
N ILE A 43 10.24 5.95 -4.48
CA ILE A 43 10.86 7.28 -4.65
C ILE A 43 10.53 8.19 -3.46
N LEU A 44 9.28 8.16 -2.99
CA LEU A 44 8.81 8.99 -1.89
C LEU A 44 9.44 8.55 -0.56
N PHE A 45 9.61 7.25 -0.36
CA PHE A 45 10.39 6.71 0.77
C PHE A 45 11.86 7.13 0.70
N ALA A 46 12.50 7.00 -0.47
CA ALA A 46 13.88 7.43 -0.66
C ALA A 46 14.04 8.94 -0.39
N ALA A 47 13.13 9.78 -0.88
CA ALA A 47 13.13 11.21 -0.62
C ALA A 47 12.96 11.51 0.87
N ALA A 48 12.02 10.86 1.56
CA ALA A 48 11.83 11.02 3.00
C ALA A 48 13.08 10.61 3.80
N PHE A 49 13.73 9.51 3.41
CA PHE A 49 14.97 9.04 4.02
C PHE A 49 16.12 10.02 3.81
N VAL A 50 16.29 10.56 2.60
CA VAL A 50 17.31 11.57 2.31
C VAL A 50 17.06 12.86 3.12
N LEU A 51 15.84 13.36 3.17
CA LEU A 51 15.49 14.55 3.97
C LEU A 51 15.76 14.31 5.47
N PHE A 52 15.47 13.11 5.96
CA PHE A 52 15.80 12.72 7.31
C PHE A 52 17.32 12.73 7.56
N THR A 53 18.12 12.12 6.68
CA THR A 53 19.60 12.08 6.81
C THR A 53 20.23 13.48 6.69
N VAL A 54 19.76 14.32 5.77
CA VAL A 54 20.21 15.71 5.64
C VAL A 54 19.86 16.52 6.90
N GLY A 55 18.66 16.31 7.44
CA GLY A 55 18.26 16.91 8.71
C GLY A 55 19.17 16.50 9.87
N LEU A 56 19.52 15.21 9.94
CA LEU A 56 20.44 14.68 10.96
C LEU A 56 21.84 15.30 10.84
N TYR A 57 22.37 15.38 9.62
CA TYR A 57 23.67 16.00 9.36
C TYR A 57 23.68 17.48 9.75
N ASN A 58 22.62 18.22 9.43
CA ASN A 58 22.52 19.64 9.79
C ASN A 58 22.35 19.88 11.29
N LEU A 59 21.79 18.92 12.05
CA LEU A 59 21.63 19.02 13.49
C LEU A 59 22.94 18.72 14.25
N PHE A 60 23.72 17.75 13.78
CA PHE A 60 24.91 17.25 14.48
C PHE A 60 26.24 17.75 13.90
N GLY A 61 26.26 18.24 12.66
CA GLY A 61 27.47 18.63 11.93
C GLY A 61 27.70 20.13 11.79
N ASN A 62 26.81 20.98 12.32
CA ASN A 62 26.88 22.44 12.15
C ASN A 62 26.57 23.17 13.47
N ASP A 63 27.42 24.12 13.87
CA ASP A 63 27.23 24.95 15.07
C ASP A 63 26.48 26.28 14.80
N LYS A 64 26.05 26.51 13.55
CA LYS A 64 25.32 27.72 13.16
C LYS A 64 23.85 27.58 13.51
N ALA A 65 23.34 28.50 14.34
CA ALA A 65 21.94 28.51 14.80
C ALA A 65 20.89 28.41 13.67
N GLU A 66 21.17 29.02 12.52
CA GLU A 66 20.25 29.00 11.36
C GLU A 66 20.18 27.63 10.67
N ASP A 67 21.29 26.90 10.63
CA ASP A 67 21.37 25.56 10.03
C ASP A 67 20.78 24.50 10.97
N LEU A 68 20.84 24.73 12.28
CA LEU A 68 20.18 23.91 13.29
C LEU A 68 18.64 23.95 13.17
N ASP A 69 18.05 25.13 12.97
CA ASP A 69 16.60 25.26 12.81
C ASP A 69 16.11 24.60 11.51
N LYS A 70 16.86 24.80 10.42
CA LYS A 70 16.60 24.12 9.14
C LYS A 70 16.73 22.59 9.30
N GLY A 71 17.75 22.11 10.01
CA GLY A 71 17.96 20.68 10.28
C GLY A 71 16.79 20.04 11.03
N LYS A 72 16.32 20.68 12.11
CA LYS A 72 15.16 20.20 12.88
C LYS A 72 13.91 20.06 12.01
N ARG A 73 13.65 21.04 11.14
CA ARG A 73 12.51 20.99 10.20
C ARG A 73 12.65 19.81 9.23
N HIS A 74 13.83 19.59 8.66
CA HIS A 74 14.06 18.47 7.72
C HIS A 74 13.91 17.09 8.39
N ILE A 75 14.39 16.95 9.64
CA ILE A 75 14.16 15.74 10.44
C ILE A 75 12.65 15.52 10.64
N LEU A 76 11.90 16.56 11.01
CA LEU A 76 10.46 16.43 11.26
C LEU A 76 9.72 15.96 10.00
N TRP A 77 10.00 16.53 8.83
CA TRP A 77 9.43 16.09 7.57
C TRP A 77 9.81 14.64 7.21
N GLY A 78 11.07 14.27 7.43
CA GLY A 78 11.53 12.89 7.22
C GLY A 78 10.87 11.88 8.17
N VAL A 79 10.73 12.22 9.45
CA VAL A 79 10.07 11.38 10.47
C VAL A 79 8.59 11.19 10.16
N ILE A 80 7.89 12.24 9.74
CA ILE A 80 6.49 12.14 9.29
C ILE A 80 6.39 11.18 8.10
N GLY A 81 7.29 11.29 7.11
CA GLY A 81 7.33 10.38 5.96
C GLY A 81 7.55 8.91 6.37
N MET A 82 8.49 8.64 7.28
CA MET A 82 8.74 7.30 7.80
C MET A 82 7.55 6.75 8.61
N ALA A 83 6.91 7.59 9.44
CA ALA A 83 5.74 7.20 10.22
C ALA A 83 4.58 6.77 9.31
N ILE A 84 4.35 7.47 8.20
CA ILE A 84 3.34 7.10 7.20
C ILE A 84 3.66 5.73 6.59
N MET A 85 4.90 5.49 6.17
CA MET A 85 5.28 4.21 5.56
C MET A 85 5.09 3.03 6.54
N VAL A 86 5.52 3.18 7.79
CA VAL A 86 5.31 2.16 8.84
C VAL A 86 3.83 1.94 9.11
N SER A 87 3.04 3.01 9.16
CA SER A 87 1.59 2.95 9.37
C SER A 87 0.88 2.16 8.26
N VAL A 88 1.22 2.43 6.99
CA VAL A 88 0.66 1.71 5.83
C VAL A 88 0.94 0.21 5.93
N PHE A 89 2.19 -0.20 6.18
CA PHE A 89 2.53 -1.63 6.33
C PHE A 89 1.87 -2.26 7.56
N GLY A 90 1.76 -1.52 8.67
CA GLY A 90 1.09 -1.98 9.89
C GLY A 90 -0.40 -2.24 9.66
N ILE A 91 -1.10 -1.29 9.03
CA ILE A 91 -2.52 -1.42 8.69
C ILE A 91 -2.73 -2.54 7.67
N MET A 92 -1.89 -2.62 6.63
CA MET A 92 -1.95 -3.67 5.61
C MET A 92 -1.83 -5.07 6.24
N LYS A 93 -0.86 -5.25 7.14
CA LYS A 93 -0.66 -6.51 7.88
C LYS A 93 -1.80 -6.79 8.86
N PHE A 94 -2.33 -5.75 9.52
CA PHE A 94 -3.45 -5.89 10.44
C PHE A 94 -4.71 -6.38 9.71
N ILE A 95 -5.05 -5.77 8.58
CA ILE A 95 -6.22 -6.15 7.78
C ILE A 95 -6.07 -7.59 7.27
N THR A 96 -4.93 -7.95 6.69
CA THR A 96 -4.74 -9.28 6.10
C THR A 96 -4.67 -10.42 7.09
N ASN A 97 -4.10 -10.17 8.27
CA ASN A 97 -4.22 -11.10 9.40
C ASN A 97 -5.68 -11.24 9.87
N SER A 98 -6.46 -10.15 9.84
CA SER A 98 -7.87 -10.15 10.27
C SER A 98 -8.77 -10.91 9.30
N VAL A 99 -8.54 -10.81 7.98
CA VAL A 99 -9.31 -11.56 6.96
C VAL A 99 -8.75 -12.96 6.66
N GLY A 100 -7.75 -13.42 7.42
CA GLY A 100 -7.21 -14.78 7.30
C GLY A 100 -6.44 -15.06 6.01
N VAL A 101 -5.88 -14.03 5.36
CA VAL A 101 -5.03 -14.17 4.17
C VAL A 101 -3.57 -14.22 4.62
N PRO A 102 -2.94 -15.41 4.70
CA PRO A 102 -1.59 -15.54 5.21
C PRO A 102 -0.62 -15.20 4.08
N ASN A 103 0.14 -14.12 4.25
CA ASN A 103 1.28 -13.71 3.42
C ASN A 103 0.96 -12.94 2.13
N ILE A 104 0.37 -11.75 2.27
CA ILE A 104 0.59 -10.71 1.27
C ILE A 104 2.00 -10.14 1.43
N ASN A 105 2.91 -10.53 0.54
CA ASN A 105 4.23 -9.94 0.48
C ASN A 105 4.22 -8.87 -0.64
N PRO A 106 4.04 -7.57 -0.32
CA PRO A 106 3.83 -6.51 -1.32
C PRO A 106 5.04 -6.33 -2.26
N ALA A 107 6.22 -6.83 -1.87
CA ALA A 107 7.41 -6.87 -2.72
C ALA A 107 7.41 -8.00 -3.77
N SER A 108 6.58 -9.04 -3.58
CA SER A 108 6.52 -10.23 -4.46
C SER A 108 5.46 -10.15 -5.57
N THR A 109 4.66 -9.08 -5.60
CA THR A 109 3.58 -8.88 -6.61
C THR A 109 4.10 -8.88 -8.05
N ASN A 110 5.42 -8.71 -8.24
CA ASN A 110 6.10 -8.72 -9.54
C ASN A 110 6.18 -10.09 -10.22
N ASP A 111 5.71 -11.16 -9.58
CA ASP A 111 5.65 -12.47 -10.20
C ASP A 111 4.39 -12.56 -11.10
N ALA A 112 4.52 -12.23 -12.39
CA ALA A 112 3.49 -12.53 -13.37
C ALA A 112 3.41 -14.03 -13.72
N SER A 113 4.40 -14.84 -13.31
CA SER A 113 4.46 -16.27 -13.58
C SER A 113 3.52 -17.09 -12.70
N ILE A 114 3.09 -16.59 -11.54
CA ILE A 114 2.04 -17.23 -10.71
C ILE A 114 0.67 -17.27 -11.39
N LEU A 115 0.40 -16.40 -12.37
CA LEU A 115 -0.84 -16.45 -13.18
C LEU A 115 -0.72 -17.37 -14.42
N ILE A 116 0.48 -17.89 -14.70
CA ILE A 116 0.79 -18.74 -15.87
C ILE A 116 1.27 -20.13 -15.42
N ARG A 117 1.49 -20.36 -14.12
CA ARG A 117 1.83 -21.67 -13.59
C ARG A 117 0.65 -22.62 -13.77
N PRO A 118 0.76 -23.68 -14.60
CA PRO A 118 -0.24 -24.74 -14.59
C PRO A 118 -0.20 -25.39 -13.21
N THR A 119 -1.28 -25.26 -12.45
CA THR A 119 -1.52 -26.08 -11.26
C THR A 119 -1.51 -27.54 -11.71
N ARG A 120 -0.47 -28.28 -11.34
CA ARG A 120 -0.53 -29.74 -11.33
C ARG A 120 -1.52 -30.21 -10.29
#